data_AF-A0A1H8VXT4-F1
#
_entry.id   AF-A0A1H8VXT4-F1
#
_cell.length_a   1.000
_cell.length_b   1.000
_cell.length_c   1.000
_cell.angle_alpha   90.00
_cell.angle_beta   90.00
_cell.angle_gamma   90.00
#
_symmetry.space_group_name_H-M   'P 1'
#
loop_
_entity.id
_entity.type
_entity.pdbx_description
1 polymer ?
#
loop_
_entity_poly.entity_id
_entity_poly.type
_entity_poly.pdbx_seq_one_letter_code
_entity_poly.pdbx_strand_id
1 'polypeptide(L)' 'MFYAALDVSLRSVAICIIDQEGKVRFERSVPSDVPDLVRCLREFGEPIH' A
#
# COMPACT_ATOMS: atom_id res chain seq x y z
N MET A 1 9.42 3.90 -10.53
CA MET A 1 8.26 2.99 -10.63
C MET A 1 8.11 2.31 -9.29
N PHE A 2 6.89 2.27 -8.77
CA PHE A 2 6.60 1.65 -7.48
C PHE A 2 5.55 0.56 -7.66
N TYR A 3 5.61 -0.48 -6.84
CA TYR A 3 4.71 -1.61 -6.89
C TYR A 3 4.10 -1.83 -5.51
N ALA A 4 2.78 -1.97 -5.45
CA ALA A 4 2.09 -2.28 -4.19
C ALA A 4 1.74 -3.76 -4.08
N ALA A 5 2.13 -4.36 -2.97
CA ALA A 5 1.59 -5.62 -2.49
C ALA A 5 0.52 -5.34 -1.43
N LEU A 6 -0.61 -6.04 -1.55
CA LEU A 6 -1.72 -5.98 -0.61
C LEU A 6 -1.97 -7.39 -0.05
N ASP A 7 -1.79 -7.56 1.25
CA ASP A 7 -2.23 -8.75 1.98
C ASP A 7 -3.53 -8.42 2.72
N VAL A 8 -4.64 -8.99 2.23
CA VAL A 8 -6.00 -8.58 2.58
C VAL A 8 -6.63 -9.57 3.55
N SER A 9 -7.12 -9.07 4.67
CA SER A 9 -7.93 -9.82 5.64
C SER A 9 -9.30 -9.16 5.87
N LEU A 10 -10.15 -9.80 6.67
CA LEU A 10 -11.50 -9.29 7.00
C LEU A 10 -11.49 -7.98 7.79
N ARG A 11 -10.42 -7.70 8.55
CA ARG A 11 -10.36 -6.52 9.44
C ARG A 11 -9.33 -5.49 9.01
N SER A 12 -8.24 -5.95 8.40
CA SER A 12 -7.14 -5.08 8.00
C SER A 12 -6.51 -5.52 6.69
N VAL A 13 -5.86 -4.58 6.02
CA VAL A 13 -5.01 -4.83 4.87
C VAL A 13 -3.61 -4.34 5.20
N ALA A 14 -2.63 -5.22 5.04
CA ALA A 14 -1.23 -4.84 5.06
C ALA A 14 -0.81 -4.41 3.65
N ILE A 15 -0.21 -3.24 3.56
CA ILE A 15 0.24 -2.59 2.33
C ILE A 15 1.75 -2.48 2.40
N CYS A 16 2.44 -2.97 1.37
CA CYS A 16 3.87 -2.79 1.19
C CYS A 16 4.12 -2.23 -0.22
N ILE A 17 4.89 -1.16 -0.31
CA ILE A 17 5.28 -0.55 -1.58
C ILE A 17 6.79 -0.64 -1.73
N ILE A 18 7.22 -1.21 -2.86
CA ILE A 18 8.63 -1.36 -3.22
C ILE A 18 8.99 -0.51 -4.44
N ASP A 19 10.25 -0.13 -4.56
CA ASP A 19 10.81 0.40 -5.81
C ASP A 19 11.28 -0.73 -6.75
N GLN A 20 11.84 -0.35 -7.90
CA GLN A 20 12.35 -1.28 -8.91
C GLN A 20 13.53 -2.13 -8.44
N GLU A 21 14.25 -1.68 -7.40
CA GLU A 21 15.36 -2.41 -6.81
C GLU A 21 14.88 -3.40 -5.72
N GLY A 22 13.57 -3.47 -5.50
CA GLY A 22 12.95 -4.31 -4.47
C GLY A 22 13.04 -3.71 -3.07
N LYS A 23 13.43 -2.44 -2.94
CA LYS A 23 13.55 -1.79 -1.64
C LYS A 23 12.19 -1.30 -1.16
N VAL A 24 11.86 -1.62 0.10
CA VAL A 24 10.64 -1.11 0.75
C VAL A 24 10.73 0.41 0.90
N ARG A 25 9.73 1.10 0.37
CA ARG A 25 9.59 2.56 0.45
C ARG A 25 8.43 3.00 1.33
N PHE A 26 7.44 2.13 1.51
CA PHE A 26 6.30 2.39 2.36
C PHE A 26 5.73 1.06 2.85
N GLU A 27 5.35 1.01 4.12
CA GLU A 27 4.68 -0.15 4.71
C GLU A 27 3.69 0.32 5.77
N ARG A 28 2.45 -0.19 5.73
CA ARG A 28 1.41 0.15 6.70
C ARG A 28 0.30 -0.89 6.72
N SER A 29 -0.28 -1.13 7.89
CA SER A 29 -1.59 -1.79 8.00
C SER A 29 -2.71 -0.77 8.19
N VAL A 30 -3.80 -0.92 7.44
CA VAL A 30 -5.01 -0.07 7.52
C VAL A 30 -6.25 -0.94 7.68
N PRO A 31 -7.40 -0.37 8.12
CA PRO A 31 -8.67 -1.08 8.10
C PRO A 31 -8.99 -1.64 6.71
N SER A 32 -9.71 -2.76 6.66
CA SER A 32 -10.17 -3.38 5.40
C SER A 32 -11.39 -2.66 4.84
N ASP A 33 -11.24 -1.36 4.61
CA ASP A 33 -12.25 -0.51 3.99
C ASP A 33 -11.63 0.27 2.82
N VAL A 34 -12.40 0.41 1.74
CA VAL A 34 -11.93 1.00 0.47
C VAL A 34 -11.48 2.46 0.64
N PRO A 35 -12.17 3.33 1.40
CA PRO A 35 -11.72 4.70 1.61
C PRO A 35 -10.38 4.78 2.34
N ASP A 36 -10.14 3.91 3.33
CA ASP A 36 -8.88 3.86 4.08
C ASP A 36 -7.72 3.41 3.19
N LEU A 37 -7.95 2.38 2.36
CA LEU A 37 -7.00 1.93 1.34
C LEU A 37 -6.64 3.03 0.34
N VAL A 38 -7.66 3.67 -0.26
CA VAL A 38 -7.46 4.73 -1.25
C VAL A 38 -6.72 5.92 -0.63
N ARG A 39 -7.07 6.31 0.59
CA ARG A 39 -6.38 7.38 1.31
C ARG A 39 -4.92 7.02 1.54
N CYS A 40 -4.66 5.81 2.04
CA CYS A 40 -3.30 5.33 2.32
C CYS A 40 -2.43 5.29 1.05
N LEU A 41 -2.96 4.77 -0.06
CA LEU A 41 -2.24 4.72 -1.34
C LEU A 41 -1.99 6.12 -1.91
N ARG A 42 -2.92 7.07 -1.73
CA ARG A 42 -2.74 8.47 -2.15
C ARG A 42 -1.73 9.23 -1.31
N GLU A 43 -1.62 8.92 -0.01
CA GLU A 43 -0.62 9.53 0.89
C GLU A 43 0.82 9.22 0.46
N PHE A 44 1.06 8.15 -0.30
CA PHE A 44 2.37 7.85 -0.86
C PHE A 44 2.82 8.88 -1.91
N GLY A 45 1.88 9.51 -2.63
CA GLY A 45 2.15 10.68 -3.49
C GLY A 45 2.80 10.39 -4.85
N GLU A 46 3.10 9.14 -5.17
CA GLU A 46 3.74 8.71 -6.41
C GLU A 46 2.85 7.72 -7.18
N PRO A 47 3.00 7.60 -8.51
CA PRO A 47 2.30 6.57 -9.27
C PRO A 47 2.77 5.17 -8.87
N ILE A 48 1.79 4.31 -8.54
CA ILE A 48 1.99 2.92 -8.14
C ILE A 48 1.37 2.01 -9.21
N HIS A 49 2.05 0.90 -9.50
CA HIS A 49 1.62 -0.14 -10.42
C HIS A 49 1.14 -1.40 -9.69
#